data_AF-A0A914VJW2-F1
#
_entry.id   AF-A0A914VJW2-F1
#
_cell.length_a   1.000
_cell.length_b   1.000
_cell.length_c   1.000
_cell.angle_alpha   90.00
_cell.angle_beta   90.00
_cell.angle_gamma   90.00
#
_symmetry.space_group_name_H-M   'P 1'
#
loop_
_entity.id
_entity.type
_entity.pdbx_description
1 polymer ?
#
loop_
_entity_poly.entity_id
_entity_poly.type
_entity_poly.pdbx_seq_one_letter_code
_entity_poly.pdbx_strand_id
1 'polypeptide(L)'
;MTSAEIVPSVEGAEEGNLSKPADAAAKMVIEDEKCVPQDPASSSVSQKDCKDAQASSKCKSHRPVLAKQGSGDSSPGSSVEADDSPTFGGRTAVEEKLLMRGFATAAELKKSLSQYNTADAKVDALVASQTLLLEEKRLMQKTLKDQQKMFNAMTKKLERKEQDHQKTLLAKTKLETLCRELQKFNREIKEENLERLKKHEASRQEMVEQFRRSLGEIQQSMDSGKDRSERLAEDNQELSTKLKGLAEQYENREDHAKQLVAAKDIEVKLYDAKMQSAQLQLQKVTEEKLRAEHALLVKLQERDVQVKEALASEMAMRDQITKYSAKYDELHKSLASSNETFDRFKREIEKMNANMIKVERESRKWRSKFDEANKMLAGLVSEKKNMDELLAQKDRQLENLQKLCRTLQEQRVSLLQQLKQSAPEGDKSLESSAQSLESSPKSLETNANNTAEDLVH
;
A
#
# COMPACT_ATOMS: atom_id res chain seq x y z
N MET A 1 41.49 8.33 -37.56
CA MET A 1 40.85 9.56 -38.11
C MET A 1 39.55 9.75 -37.37
N THR A 2 39.17 10.98 -36.99
CA THR A 2 37.83 11.46 -36.54
C THR A 2 37.02 10.62 -35.52
N SER A 3 36.46 11.13 -34.42
CA SER A 3 36.56 12.38 -33.64
C SER A 3 35.99 12.01 -32.24
N ALA A 4 36.62 12.29 -31.11
CA ALA A 4 36.79 13.60 -30.48
C ALA A 4 35.46 14.32 -30.16
N GLU A 5 34.95 14.12 -28.93
CA GLU A 5 34.32 15.20 -28.14
C GLU A 5 34.39 14.88 -26.63
N ILE A 6 34.73 15.87 -25.80
CA ILE A 6 35.15 15.74 -24.40
C ILE A 6 34.81 17.05 -23.64
N VAL A 7 34.04 16.97 -22.53
CA VAL A 7 33.98 17.99 -21.43
C VAL A 7 33.27 19.32 -21.87
N PRO A 8 32.62 20.12 -20.98
CA PRO A 8 33.01 20.39 -19.59
C PRO A 8 31.96 20.32 -18.47
N SER A 9 32.49 20.21 -17.26
CA SER A 9 31.85 20.60 -16.00
C SER A 9 31.62 22.11 -15.93
N VAL A 10 30.68 22.53 -15.09
CA VAL A 10 30.65 23.89 -14.52
C VAL A 10 30.50 23.76 -13.01
N GLU A 11 31.54 24.14 -12.28
CA GLU A 11 31.41 24.49 -10.85
C GLU A 11 30.91 25.93 -10.75
N GLY A 12 30.01 26.18 -9.81
CA GLY A 12 29.46 27.51 -9.53
C GLY A 12 28.96 27.56 -8.10
N ALA A 13 29.81 28.05 -7.19
CA ALA A 13 29.47 28.24 -5.79
C ALA A 13 28.97 29.67 -5.56
N GLU A 14 27.90 29.83 -4.78
CA GLU A 14 27.57 31.10 -4.15
C GLU A 14 26.84 30.84 -2.81
N GLU A 15 27.19 31.61 -1.77
CA GLU A 15 26.66 31.43 -0.42
C GLU A 15 25.35 32.23 -0.23
N GLY A 16 24.27 31.55 0.18
CA GLY A 16 22.96 32.17 0.43
C GLY A 16 22.37 31.76 1.78
N ASN A 17 22.46 32.63 2.78
CA ASN A 17 22.06 32.35 4.15
C ASN A 17 20.58 32.74 4.43
N LEU A 18 20.00 32.18 5.50
CA LEU A 18 18.74 32.55 6.16
C LEU A 18 17.41 32.34 5.39
N SER A 19 16.69 31.27 5.73
CA SER A 19 15.41 31.41 6.45
C SER A 19 14.98 30.09 7.12
N LYS A 20 14.11 30.17 8.14
CA LYS A 20 13.54 29.01 8.85
C LYS A 20 12.11 28.72 8.37
N PRO A 21 11.72 27.47 8.14
CA PRO A 21 10.37 27.02 8.45
C PRO A 21 10.29 26.72 9.96
N ALA A 22 9.39 27.40 10.68
CA ALA A 22 8.98 27.00 12.02
C ALA A 22 7.67 26.22 11.88
N ASP A 23 7.75 24.89 11.89
CA ASP A 23 6.58 24.03 11.73
C ASP A 23 6.08 23.49 13.06
N ALA A 24 4.76 23.47 13.23
CA ALA A 24 4.11 23.40 14.54
C ALA A 24 3.79 21.96 14.95
N ALA A 25 4.75 21.28 15.58
CA ALA A 25 4.55 19.97 16.19
C ALA A 25 3.59 20.05 17.41
N ALA A 26 2.28 20.06 17.15
CA ALA A 26 1.22 20.10 18.14
C ALA A 26 1.15 18.79 18.96
N LYS A 27 2.03 18.69 19.96
CA LYS A 27 2.14 17.52 20.84
C LYS A 27 1.04 17.55 21.91
N MET A 28 -0.15 17.07 21.57
CA MET A 28 -1.20 16.77 22.56
C MET A 28 -0.66 15.74 23.57
N VAL A 29 -0.35 16.20 24.78
CA VAL A 29 -0.27 15.35 25.96
C VAL A 29 -1.70 15.15 26.43
N ILE A 30 -2.13 13.89 26.55
CA ILE A 30 -3.38 13.55 27.25
C ILE A 30 -3.02 13.49 28.73
N GLU A 31 -3.52 14.46 29.50
CA GLU A 31 -3.48 14.42 30.96
C GLU A 31 -4.78 13.77 31.48
N ASP A 32 -4.66 12.79 32.37
CA ASP A 32 -5.80 12.08 32.98
C ASP A 32 -6.51 12.96 34.03
N GLU A 33 -7.31 13.93 33.59
CA GLU A 33 -8.23 14.63 34.49
C GLU A 33 -9.32 13.68 35.00
N LYS A 34 -9.29 13.40 36.31
CA LYS A 34 -10.32 12.62 37.00
C LYS A 34 -11.66 13.35 36.96
N CYS A 35 -12.61 12.81 36.19
CA CYS A 35 -13.97 13.30 36.14
C CYS A 35 -14.62 13.25 37.54
N VAL A 36 -15.06 14.42 38.04
CA VAL A 36 -15.83 14.57 39.27
C VAL A 36 -17.32 14.47 38.93
N PRO A 37 -18.11 13.55 39.54
CA PRO A 37 -19.55 13.55 39.38
C PRO A 37 -20.17 14.79 40.04
N GLN A 38 -20.96 15.56 39.29
CA GLN A 38 -21.92 16.51 39.84
C GLN A 38 -23.33 15.96 39.70
N ASP A 39 -24.07 15.90 40.80
CA ASP A 39 -25.48 15.51 40.81
C ASP A 39 -26.37 16.63 40.24
N PRO A 40 -27.30 16.32 39.31
CA PRO A 40 -28.52 17.08 39.13
C PRO A 40 -29.64 16.45 39.99
N ALA A 41 -30.01 17.11 41.07
CA ALA A 41 -31.10 16.64 41.95
C ALA A 41 -32.44 16.54 41.18
N SER A 42 -33.11 15.40 41.28
CA SER A 42 -34.51 15.23 40.89
C SER A 42 -35.27 14.44 41.96
N SER A 43 -36.56 14.73 42.12
CA SER A 43 -37.32 14.44 43.33
C SER A 43 -37.75 12.97 43.46
N SER A 44 -37.52 12.38 44.64
CA SER A 44 -38.13 11.11 45.03
C SER A 44 -39.60 11.27 45.43
N VAL A 45 -40.49 10.53 44.75
CA VAL A 45 -41.88 10.28 45.16
C VAL A 45 -42.15 8.78 45.07
N SER A 46 -42.93 8.25 46.01
CA SER A 46 -42.83 6.84 46.42
C SER A 46 -43.83 5.88 45.77
N GLN A 47 -43.34 4.75 45.26
CA GLN A 47 -44.00 3.43 45.16
C GLN A 47 -42.87 2.39 44.99
N LYS A 48 -42.65 1.35 45.82
CA LYS A 48 -43.46 0.57 46.79
C LYS A 48 -44.20 -0.65 46.20
N ASP A 49 -43.45 -1.53 45.55
CA ASP A 49 -43.85 -2.91 45.29
C ASP A 49 -43.91 -3.75 46.58
N CYS A 50 -44.99 -4.52 46.75
CA CYS A 50 -45.06 -5.68 47.64
C CYS A 50 -45.84 -6.79 46.92
N LYS A 51 -45.31 -8.01 46.94
CA LYS A 51 -45.89 -9.18 46.25
C LYS A 51 -47.05 -9.81 47.04
N ASP A 52 -47.84 -10.61 46.32
CA ASP A 52 -49.02 -11.32 46.82
C ASP A 52 -48.75 -12.28 48.00
N ALA A 53 -49.75 -12.42 48.87
CA ALA A 53 -49.96 -13.59 49.71
C ALA A 53 -51.46 -13.85 49.89
N GLN A 54 -51.92 -15.08 49.61
CA GLN A 54 -53.33 -15.46 49.68
C GLN A 54 -53.73 -15.88 51.11
N ALA A 55 -54.88 -15.40 51.63
CA ALA A 55 -55.56 -16.07 52.75
C ALA A 55 -57.08 -15.72 52.86
N SER A 56 -57.90 -16.70 52.48
CA SER A 56 -59.26 -17.07 52.94
C SER A 56 -60.10 -16.17 53.90
N SER A 57 -61.41 -16.12 53.58
CA SER A 57 -62.56 -15.72 54.43
C SER A 57 -62.72 -14.21 54.70
N LYS A 58 -63.93 -13.66 54.83
CA LYS A 58 -65.18 -14.27 55.34
C LYS A 58 -66.44 -13.61 54.73
N CYS A 59 -67.46 -14.39 54.40
CA CYS A 59 -68.68 -13.88 53.77
C CYS A 59 -69.56 -13.07 54.74
N LYS A 60 -70.10 -11.93 54.27
CA LYS A 60 -71.38 -11.35 54.73
C LYS A 60 -71.95 -10.36 53.71
N SER A 61 -72.94 -10.81 52.95
CA SER A 61 -73.77 -9.94 52.13
C SER A 61 -74.73 -9.13 52.99
N HIS A 62 -75.05 -7.89 52.59
CA HIS A 62 -76.43 -7.42 52.39
C HIS A 62 -76.43 -6.06 51.67
N ARG A 63 -77.05 -6.01 50.48
CA ARG A 63 -77.50 -4.79 49.82
C ARG A 63 -79.03 -4.82 49.83
N PRO A 64 -79.75 -3.76 50.24
CA PRO A 64 -81.21 -3.77 50.25
C PRO A 64 -81.77 -3.77 48.82
N VAL A 65 -82.88 -4.47 48.65
CA VAL A 65 -83.70 -4.52 47.42
C VAL A 65 -85.07 -3.92 47.73
N LEU A 66 -85.75 -3.37 46.71
CA LEU A 66 -87.03 -2.70 46.86
C LEU A 66 -88.11 -3.59 47.48
N ALA A 67 -88.94 -3.00 48.34
CA ALA A 67 -90.21 -3.56 48.78
C ALA A 67 -91.33 -2.54 48.59
N LYS A 68 -92.54 -3.03 48.27
CA LYS A 68 -93.71 -2.25 47.87
C LYS A 68 -94.21 -1.35 49.01
N GLN A 69 -94.70 -0.15 48.68
CA GLN A 69 -95.72 0.52 49.49
C GLN A 69 -97.05 -0.23 49.32
N GLY A 70 -97.86 -0.31 50.37
CA GLY A 70 -99.17 -0.96 50.34
C GLY A 70 -100.08 -0.55 51.48
N SER A 71 -101.32 -0.19 51.11
CA SER A 71 -102.56 -0.18 51.92
C SER A 71 -102.57 0.45 53.33
N GLY A 72 -103.42 1.48 53.47
CA GLY A 72 -104.30 1.62 54.64
C GLY A 72 -104.04 2.79 55.58
N ASP A 73 -104.85 3.85 55.45
CA ASP A 73 -105.94 4.03 56.41
C ASP A 73 -107.14 4.79 55.77
N SER A 74 -108.27 4.92 56.48
CA SER A 74 -109.59 4.85 55.86
C SER A 74 -110.63 5.89 56.35
N SER A 75 -111.02 6.83 55.48
CA SER A 75 -112.34 7.49 55.47
C SER A 75 -112.76 8.31 56.72
N PRO A 76 -113.97 8.94 56.73
CA PRO A 76 -114.81 9.39 55.62
C PRO A 76 -114.96 10.93 55.57
N GLY A 77 -115.54 11.44 54.47
CA GLY A 77 -115.97 12.83 54.37
C GLY A 77 -117.44 13.04 54.77
N SER A 78 -117.74 14.23 55.28
CA SER A 78 -119.04 14.91 55.22
C SER A 78 -118.77 16.43 55.14
N SER A 79 -119.66 17.29 54.64
CA SER A 79 -121.11 17.14 54.50
C SER A 79 -121.70 17.85 53.27
N VAL A 80 -122.70 17.19 52.68
CA VAL A 80 -123.99 17.73 52.19
C VAL A 80 -123.99 19.04 51.38
N GLU A 81 -124.34 18.90 50.10
CA GLU A 81 -124.98 19.92 49.24
C GLU A 81 -126.51 19.67 49.18
N ALA A 82 -127.23 20.62 48.57
CA ALA A 82 -128.67 20.61 48.23
C ALA A 82 -129.72 20.94 49.32
N ASP A 83 -130.52 21.96 48.98
CA ASP A 83 -131.95 22.21 49.21
C ASP A 83 -132.67 21.80 50.51
N ASP A 84 -133.32 22.79 51.15
CA ASP A 84 -134.76 22.72 51.38
C ASP A 84 -135.46 24.10 51.34
N SER A 85 -136.78 24.06 51.23
CA SER A 85 -137.71 25.09 50.78
C SER A 85 -138.22 25.99 51.91
N PRO A 86 -138.51 27.29 51.65
CA PRO A 86 -139.21 28.13 52.62
C PRO A 86 -140.74 27.87 52.56
N THR A 87 -141.22 26.91 53.35
CA THR A 87 -142.65 26.53 53.41
C THR A 87 -143.53 27.65 53.99
N PHE A 88 -144.03 28.54 53.14
CA PHE A 88 -145.00 29.58 53.50
C PHE A 88 -146.44 29.09 53.31
N GLY A 89 -147.07 28.62 54.39
CA GLY A 89 -148.48 28.23 54.41
C GLY A 89 -149.00 28.13 55.85
N GLY A 90 -150.23 28.57 56.11
CA GLY A 90 -150.82 28.51 57.47
C GLY A 90 -151.57 29.75 57.98
N ARG A 91 -152.17 30.58 57.12
CA ARG A 91 -153.29 31.45 57.53
C ARG A 91 -154.60 30.74 57.27
N THR A 92 -155.36 30.40 58.31
CA THR A 92 -156.67 29.74 58.18
C THR A 92 -157.64 30.14 59.29
N ALA A 93 -158.94 30.03 59.00
CA ALA A 93 -160.06 29.89 59.95
C ALA A 93 -160.63 31.12 60.70
N VAL A 94 -160.11 32.35 60.56
CA VAL A 94 -160.71 33.54 61.24
C VAL A 94 -161.25 34.64 60.29
N GLU A 95 -160.49 35.09 59.29
CA GLU A 95 -160.93 36.22 58.42
C GLU A 95 -162.12 35.86 57.49
N GLU A 96 -162.33 34.57 57.19
CA GLU A 96 -163.30 34.09 56.18
C GLU A 96 -164.77 34.19 56.63
N LYS A 97 -165.06 34.31 57.94
CA LYS A 97 -166.43 34.35 58.48
C LYS A 97 -167.11 35.72 58.48
N LEU A 98 -166.42 36.80 58.09
CA LEU A 98 -166.96 38.17 58.11
C LEU A 98 -167.30 38.74 56.73
N LEU A 99 -166.81 38.14 55.64
CA LEU A 99 -166.99 38.66 54.26
C LEU A 99 -168.25 38.13 53.54
N MET A 100 -168.97 37.18 54.14
CA MET A 100 -170.17 36.54 53.55
C MET A 100 -171.51 37.13 54.02
N ARG A 101 -171.52 38.30 54.67
CA ARG A 101 -172.76 39.05 54.93
C ARG A 101 -173.08 39.97 53.76
N GLY A 102 -173.52 39.37 52.65
CA GLY A 102 -173.92 40.10 51.44
C GLY A 102 -174.95 41.19 51.74
N PHE A 103 -174.84 42.32 51.03
CA PHE A 103 -175.73 43.48 51.19
C PHE A 103 -177.18 43.05 50.95
N ALA A 104 -178.03 43.14 51.98
CA ALA A 104 -179.45 42.85 51.85
C ALA A 104 -180.06 43.75 50.78
N THR A 105 -180.65 43.13 49.76
CA THR A 105 -181.20 43.86 48.61
C THR A 105 -182.40 44.71 49.03
N ALA A 106 -182.76 45.70 48.22
CA ALA A 106 -183.93 46.54 48.50
C ALA A 106 -185.24 45.74 48.69
N ALA A 107 -185.33 44.53 48.12
CA ALA A 107 -186.44 43.60 48.32
C ALA A 107 -186.44 42.96 49.73
N GLU A 108 -185.27 42.55 50.24
CA GLU A 108 -185.11 41.98 51.57
C GLU A 108 -185.29 43.03 52.67
N LEU A 109 -184.78 44.25 52.44
CA LEU A 109 -185.09 45.41 53.27
C LEU A 109 -186.61 45.67 53.31
N LYS A 110 -187.31 45.58 52.18
CA LYS A 110 -188.79 45.71 52.16
C LYS A 110 -189.50 44.60 52.97
N LYS A 111 -188.90 43.41 53.05
CA LYS A 111 -189.45 42.21 53.72
C LYS A 111 -189.10 42.11 55.22
N SER A 112 -188.07 42.80 55.68
CA SER A 112 -187.89 43.09 57.11
C SER A 112 -188.78 44.26 57.54
N LEU A 113 -188.84 45.33 56.74
CA LEU A 113 -189.67 46.51 57.03
C LEU A 113 -191.19 46.22 57.02
N SER A 114 -191.64 45.12 56.42
CA SER A 114 -193.05 44.68 56.50
C SER A 114 -193.45 44.06 57.85
N GLN A 115 -192.50 43.80 58.75
CA GLN A 115 -192.76 43.20 60.07
C GLN A 115 -193.12 44.22 61.16
N TYR A 116 -192.96 45.51 60.86
CA TYR A 116 -193.26 46.62 61.75
C TYR A 116 -194.58 47.28 61.35
N ASN A 117 -195.53 47.39 62.27
CA ASN A 117 -196.89 47.89 61.98
C ASN A 117 -197.03 49.42 62.17
N THR A 118 -195.96 50.12 62.54
CA THR A 118 -195.89 51.58 62.68
C THR A 118 -194.82 52.17 61.73
N ALA A 119 -194.94 53.47 61.43
CA ALA A 119 -194.03 54.15 60.49
C ALA A 119 -192.65 54.41 61.09
N ASP A 120 -192.57 54.90 62.33
CA ASP A 120 -191.30 55.29 62.97
C ASP A 120 -190.34 54.12 63.13
N ALA A 121 -190.85 52.96 63.56
CA ALA A 121 -190.06 51.72 63.69
C ALA A 121 -189.42 51.25 62.36
N LYS A 122 -189.97 51.65 61.21
CA LYS A 122 -189.36 51.40 59.89
C LYS A 122 -188.22 52.37 59.58
N VAL A 123 -188.29 53.61 60.08
CA VAL A 123 -187.23 54.62 59.93
C VAL A 123 -186.06 54.28 60.84
N ASP A 124 -186.32 53.96 62.11
CA ASP A 124 -185.27 53.59 63.08
C ASP A 124 -184.49 52.36 62.63
N ALA A 125 -185.17 51.32 62.12
CA ALA A 125 -184.51 50.14 61.56
C ALA A 125 -183.61 50.49 60.35
N LEU A 126 -184.00 51.46 59.53
CA LEU A 126 -183.22 51.93 58.38
C LEU A 126 -182.01 52.77 58.81
N VAL A 127 -182.18 53.66 59.80
CA VAL A 127 -181.11 54.49 60.38
C VAL A 127 -180.08 53.61 61.10
N ALA A 128 -180.53 52.63 61.88
CA ALA A 128 -179.65 51.64 62.50
C ALA A 128 -178.89 50.83 61.44
N SER A 129 -179.57 50.37 60.38
CA SER A 129 -178.94 49.64 59.28
C SER A 129 -177.89 50.47 58.54
N GLN A 130 -178.13 51.76 58.28
CA GLN A 130 -177.12 52.64 57.64
C GLN A 130 -175.98 53.02 58.58
N THR A 131 -176.25 53.16 59.88
CA THR A 131 -175.20 53.44 60.88
C THR A 131 -174.23 52.26 60.98
N LEU A 132 -174.74 51.03 61.10
CA LEU A 132 -173.93 49.82 61.07
C LEU A 132 -173.11 49.69 59.78
N LEU A 133 -173.69 50.06 58.63
CA LEU A 133 -173.00 49.98 57.33
C LEU A 133 -171.90 51.07 57.17
N LEU A 134 -172.04 52.21 57.84
CA LEU A 134 -170.98 53.22 57.96
C LEU A 134 -169.86 52.80 58.92
N GLU A 135 -170.20 52.09 60.01
CA GLU A 135 -169.22 51.50 60.92
C GLU A 135 -168.45 50.34 60.27
N GLU A 136 -169.14 49.46 59.54
CA GLU A 136 -168.56 48.39 58.74
C GLU A 136 -167.63 48.96 57.66
N LYS A 137 -168.04 50.01 56.95
CA LYS A 137 -167.18 50.74 56.00
C LYS A 137 -165.95 51.36 56.69
N ARG A 138 -166.09 51.92 57.89
CA ARG A 138 -164.95 52.43 58.69
C ARG A 138 -164.01 51.31 59.12
N LEU A 139 -164.54 50.17 59.57
CA LEU A 139 -163.77 49.00 59.97
C LEU A 139 -163.01 48.42 58.77
N MET A 140 -163.68 48.21 57.64
CA MET A 140 -163.06 47.75 56.39
C MET A 140 -161.99 48.75 55.91
N GLN A 141 -162.21 50.06 56.01
CA GLN A 141 -161.18 51.05 55.67
C GLN A 141 -159.99 51.04 56.64
N LYS A 142 -160.19 50.68 57.92
CA LYS A 142 -159.11 50.45 58.88
C LYS A 142 -158.34 49.17 58.54
N THR A 143 -159.02 48.06 58.33
CA THR A 143 -158.43 46.77 57.92
C THR A 143 -157.63 46.92 56.64
N LEU A 144 -158.16 47.61 55.62
CA LEU A 144 -157.45 47.93 54.38
C LEU A 144 -156.16 48.73 54.64
N LYS A 145 -156.21 49.76 55.50
CA LYS A 145 -155.02 50.55 55.87
C LYS A 145 -153.98 49.71 56.63
N ASP A 146 -154.41 48.81 57.50
CA ASP A 146 -153.50 47.97 58.28
C ASP A 146 -152.93 46.80 57.43
N GLN A 147 -153.72 46.24 56.50
CA GLN A 147 -153.25 45.34 55.45
C GLN A 147 -152.25 46.05 54.52
N GLN A 148 -152.49 47.31 54.11
CA GLN A 148 -151.55 48.09 53.30
C GLN A 148 -150.24 48.37 54.05
N LYS A 149 -150.28 48.68 55.36
CA LYS A 149 -149.06 48.79 56.20
C LYS A 149 -148.30 47.47 56.23
N MET A 150 -149.01 46.36 56.43
CA MET A 150 -148.40 45.02 56.45
C MET A 150 -147.79 44.65 55.09
N PHE A 151 -148.47 44.96 53.98
CA PHE A 151 -147.93 44.80 52.62
C PHE A 151 -146.64 45.60 52.46
N ASN A 152 -146.68 46.93 52.70
CA ASN A 152 -145.51 47.80 52.59
C ASN A 152 -144.35 47.37 53.52
N ALA A 153 -144.66 46.80 54.70
CA ALA A 153 -143.65 46.26 55.62
C ALA A 153 -143.07 44.91 55.15
N MET A 154 -143.84 44.10 54.43
CA MET A 154 -143.36 42.87 53.78
C MET A 154 -142.52 43.20 52.53
N THR A 155 -142.93 44.17 51.70
CA THR A 155 -142.11 44.69 50.59
C THR A 155 -140.75 45.16 51.10
N LYS A 156 -140.71 45.99 52.14
CA LYS A 156 -139.46 46.44 52.78
C LYS A 156 -138.63 45.34 53.44
N LYS A 157 -139.23 44.18 53.76
CA LYS A 157 -138.48 42.99 54.21
C LYS A 157 -137.91 42.21 53.03
N LEU A 158 -138.65 42.11 51.92
CA LEU A 158 -138.21 41.50 50.67
C LEU A 158 -137.04 42.29 50.08
N GLU A 159 -137.19 43.61 49.88
CA GLU A 159 -136.13 44.52 49.42
C GLU A 159 -134.82 44.35 50.22
N ARG A 160 -134.91 44.26 51.54
CA ARG A 160 -133.74 44.03 52.41
C ARG A 160 -133.12 42.65 52.19
N LYS A 161 -133.94 41.60 52.04
CA LYS A 161 -133.46 40.24 51.77
C LYS A 161 -132.87 40.09 50.36
N GLU A 162 -133.39 40.80 49.38
CA GLU A 162 -132.82 40.90 48.03
C GLU A 162 -131.47 41.62 48.07
N GLN A 163 -131.37 42.77 48.77
CA GLN A 163 -130.10 43.47 48.98
C GLN A 163 -129.07 42.63 49.73
N ASP A 164 -129.48 41.90 50.78
CA ASP A 164 -128.58 41.01 51.52
C ASP A 164 -128.16 39.81 50.66
N HIS A 165 -129.08 39.21 49.89
CA HIS A 165 -128.77 38.15 48.94
C HIS A 165 -127.80 38.64 47.85
N GLN A 166 -127.98 39.84 47.30
CA GLN A 166 -127.05 40.46 46.34
C GLN A 166 -125.65 40.67 46.96
N LYS A 167 -125.55 41.13 48.22
CA LYS A 167 -124.26 41.23 48.93
C LYS A 167 -123.62 39.85 49.11
N THR A 168 -124.38 38.84 49.53
CA THR A 168 -123.89 37.46 49.69
C THR A 168 -123.46 36.85 48.35
N LEU A 169 -124.18 37.11 47.27
CA LEU A 169 -123.84 36.66 45.92
C LEU A 169 -122.54 37.32 45.43
N LEU A 170 -122.39 38.64 45.61
CA LEU A 170 -121.15 39.37 45.30
C LEU A 170 -119.96 38.93 46.16
N ALA A 171 -120.20 38.53 47.41
CA ALA A 171 -119.18 37.93 48.27
C ALA A 171 -118.80 36.51 47.79
N LYS A 172 -119.79 35.68 47.43
CA LYS A 172 -119.59 34.34 46.85
C LYS A 172 -118.79 34.41 45.56
N THR A 173 -119.15 35.29 44.60
CA THR A 173 -118.39 35.41 43.35
C THR A 173 -116.95 35.88 43.56
N LYS A 174 -116.71 36.79 44.53
CA LYS A 174 -115.34 37.23 44.90
C LYS A 174 -114.52 36.12 45.55
N LEU A 175 -115.14 35.30 46.40
CA LEU A 175 -114.49 34.13 46.98
C LEU A 175 -114.23 33.05 45.92
N GLU A 176 -115.15 32.83 44.98
CA GLU A 176 -114.94 31.92 43.85
C GLU A 176 -113.80 32.38 42.93
N THR A 177 -113.69 33.66 42.60
CA THR A 177 -112.55 34.17 41.82
C THR A 177 -111.24 34.01 42.59
N LEU A 178 -111.21 34.39 43.89
CA LEU A 178 -110.03 34.23 44.73
C LEU A 178 -109.61 32.76 44.89
N CYS A 179 -110.57 31.83 45.02
CA CYS A 179 -110.28 30.40 45.07
C CYS A 179 -109.78 29.86 43.72
N ARG A 180 -110.31 30.32 42.57
CA ARG A 180 -109.82 29.95 41.23
C ARG A 180 -108.42 30.50 40.98
N GLU A 181 -108.14 31.73 41.39
CA GLU A 181 -106.82 32.38 41.33
C GLU A 181 -105.82 31.64 42.25
N LEU A 182 -106.18 31.36 43.49
CA LEU A 182 -105.36 30.58 44.42
C LEU A 182 -105.08 29.16 43.89
N GLN A 183 -106.05 28.51 43.24
CA GLN A 183 -105.86 27.23 42.56
C GLN A 183 -105.02 27.35 41.27
N LYS A 184 -104.99 28.51 40.62
CA LYS A 184 -104.12 28.80 39.47
C LYS A 184 -102.68 29.00 39.94
N PHE A 185 -102.44 29.88 40.90
CA PHE A 185 -101.13 30.07 41.53
C PHE A 185 -100.59 28.78 42.16
N ASN A 186 -101.43 27.96 42.83
CA ASN A 186 -100.98 26.65 43.36
C ASN A 186 -100.65 25.61 42.27
N ARG A 187 -101.09 25.79 41.02
CA ARG A 187 -100.65 24.97 39.88
C ARG A 187 -99.37 25.54 39.29
N GLU A 188 -99.34 26.83 39.01
CA GLU A 188 -98.17 27.55 38.49
C GLU A 188 -96.94 27.37 39.40
N ILE A 189 -97.09 27.49 40.72
CA ILE A 189 -96.00 27.24 41.69
C ILE A 189 -95.54 25.78 41.66
N LYS A 190 -96.43 24.80 41.45
CA LYS A 190 -96.03 23.38 41.35
C LYS A 190 -95.31 23.09 40.03
N GLU A 191 -95.79 23.67 38.93
CA GLU A 191 -95.20 23.56 37.60
C GLU A 191 -93.82 24.23 37.56
N GLU A 192 -93.70 25.45 38.09
CA GLU A 192 -92.43 26.20 38.21
C GLU A 192 -91.42 25.46 39.09
N ASN A 193 -91.82 24.90 40.24
CA ASN A 193 -90.92 24.12 41.09
C ASN A 193 -90.50 22.80 40.42
N LEU A 194 -91.39 22.14 39.68
CA LEU A 194 -91.07 20.92 38.93
C LEU A 194 -90.16 21.22 37.73
N GLU A 195 -90.30 22.37 37.07
CA GLU A 195 -89.42 22.83 36.01
C GLU A 195 -88.05 23.29 36.55
N ARG A 196 -88.03 24.01 37.69
CA ARG A 196 -86.80 24.37 38.42
C ARG A 196 -86.02 23.12 38.84
N LEU A 197 -86.70 22.11 39.38
CA LEU A 197 -86.09 20.82 39.73
C LEU A 197 -85.51 20.12 38.49
N LYS A 198 -86.24 20.07 37.38
CA LYS A 198 -85.73 19.54 36.10
C LYS A 198 -84.50 20.29 35.60
N LYS A 199 -84.49 21.63 35.67
CA LYS A 199 -83.35 22.47 35.25
C LYS A 199 -82.11 22.23 36.12
N HIS A 200 -82.27 22.13 37.44
CA HIS A 200 -81.15 21.79 38.33
C HIS A 200 -80.63 20.37 38.09
N GLU A 201 -81.51 19.38 37.89
CA GLU A 201 -81.09 18.00 37.64
C GLU A 201 -80.42 17.84 36.25
N ALA A 202 -80.91 18.54 35.22
CA ALA A 202 -80.26 18.60 33.91
C ALA A 202 -78.87 19.25 33.99
N SER A 203 -78.76 20.41 34.64
CA SER A 203 -77.47 21.09 34.87
C SER A 203 -76.49 20.22 35.68
N ARG A 204 -76.99 19.45 36.66
CA ARG A 204 -76.19 18.47 37.41
C ARG A 204 -75.69 17.33 36.51
N GLN A 205 -76.51 16.85 35.58
CA GLN A 205 -76.14 15.81 34.61
C GLN A 205 -75.11 16.36 33.61
N GLU A 206 -75.33 17.54 33.04
CA GLU A 206 -74.37 18.24 32.16
C GLU A 206 -73.01 18.43 32.82
N MET A 207 -72.98 18.84 34.09
CA MET A 207 -71.75 19.01 34.87
C MET A 207 -71.03 17.66 35.10
N VAL A 208 -71.76 16.60 35.44
CA VAL A 208 -71.19 15.25 35.59
C VAL A 208 -70.64 14.73 34.25
N GLU A 209 -71.31 15.00 33.14
CA GLU A 209 -70.79 14.66 31.82
C GLU A 209 -69.56 15.49 31.43
N GLN A 210 -69.51 16.79 31.76
CA GLN A 210 -68.33 17.63 31.52
C GLN A 210 -67.13 17.07 32.28
N PHE A 211 -67.28 16.76 33.58
CA PHE A 211 -66.21 16.09 34.34
C PHE A 211 -65.83 14.73 33.75
N ARG A 212 -66.81 13.92 33.29
CA ARG A 212 -66.53 12.63 32.64
C ARG A 212 -65.78 12.78 31.31
N ARG A 213 -66.09 13.82 30.52
CA ARG A 213 -65.40 14.16 29.27
C ARG A 213 -63.97 14.62 29.54
N SER A 214 -63.76 15.59 30.44
CA SER A 214 -62.42 16.06 30.78
C SER A 214 -61.55 14.99 31.47
N LEU A 215 -62.11 14.09 32.27
CA LEU A 215 -61.37 12.92 32.77
C LEU A 215 -61.00 11.95 31.64
N GLY A 216 -61.86 11.78 30.64
CA GLY A 216 -61.56 11.01 29.43
C GLY A 216 -60.47 11.65 28.56
N GLU A 217 -60.49 12.97 28.41
CA GLU A 217 -59.47 13.75 27.69
C GLU A 217 -58.10 13.68 28.41
N ILE A 218 -58.09 13.79 29.74
CA ILE A 218 -56.87 13.62 30.57
C ILE A 218 -56.33 12.19 30.44
N GLN A 219 -57.20 11.17 30.51
CA GLN A 219 -56.79 9.77 30.34
C GLN A 219 -56.23 9.54 28.93
N GLN A 220 -56.92 9.99 27.88
CA GLN A 220 -56.45 9.87 26.50
C GLN A 220 -55.12 10.60 26.29
N SER A 221 -54.89 11.74 26.94
CA SER A 221 -53.62 12.46 26.90
C SER A 221 -52.51 11.70 27.64
N MET A 222 -52.81 11.05 28.76
CA MET A 222 -51.88 10.20 29.51
C MET A 222 -51.50 8.96 28.69
N ASP A 223 -52.48 8.26 28.12
CA ASP A 223 -52.29 7.09 27.28
C ASP A 223 -51.51 7.44 26.01
N SER A 224 -51.84 8.54 25.34
CA SER A 224 -51.07 9.04 24.18
C SER A 224 -49.63 9.44 24.54
N GLY A 225 -49.40 9.90 25.77
CA GLY A 225 -48.06 10.17 26.30
C GLY A 225 -47.27 8.88 26.56
N LYS A 226 -47.93 7.87 27.12
CA LYS A 226 -47.38 6.53 27.35
C LYS A 226 -47.03 5.84 26.02
N ASP A 227 -47.96 5.79 25.07
CA ASP A 227 -47.76 5.30 23.70
C ASP A 227 -46.54 5.94 23.04
N ARG A 228 -46.38 7.26 23.16
CA ARG A 228 -45.21 7.97 22.63
C ARG A 228 -43.92 7.58 23.36
N SER A 229 -43.95 7.41 24.68
CA SER A 229 -42.78 6.99 25.45
C SER A 229 -42.38 5.53 25.16
N GLU A 230 -43.35 4.64 24.92
CA GLU A 230 -43.10 3.24 24.56
C GLU A 230 -42.48 3.15 23.16
N ARG A 231 -43.02 3.86 22.16
CA ARG A 231 -42.41 3.98 20.82
C ARG A 231 -41.00 4.57 20.88
N LEU A 232 -40.77 5.61 21.68
CA LEU A 232 -39.43 6.17 21.86
C LEU A 232 -38.47 5.19 22.55
N ALA A 233 -38.95 4.27 23.39
CA ALA A 233 -38.11 3.20 23.95
C ALA A 233 -37.79 2.13 22.88
N GLU A 234 -38.77 1.74 22.07
CA GLU A 234 -38.59 0.82 20.93
C GLU A 234 -37.61 1.40 19.89
N ASP A 235 -37.78 2.65 19.46
CA ASP A 235 -36.89 3.36 18.54
C ASP A 235 -35.45 3.42 19.09
N ASN A 236 -35.27 3.75 20.37
CA ASN A 236 -33.95 3.78 21.01
C ASN A 236 -33.32 2.38 21.12
N GLN A 237 -34.12 1.33 21.36
CA GLN A 237 -33.65 -0.05 21.37
C GLN A 237 -33.23 -0.51 19.96
N GLU A 238 -34.00 -0.16 18.93
CA GLU A 238 -33.68 -0.47 17.53
C GLU A 238 -32.42 0.29 17.08
N LEU A 239 -32.29 1.57 17.42
CA LEU A 239 -31.08 2.37 17.18
C LEU A 239 -29.86 1.81 17.92
N SER A 240 -29.99 1.41 19.19
CA SER A 240 -28.91 0.74 19.93
C SER A 240 -28.49 -0.57 19.26
N THR A 241 -29.44 -1.34 18.73
CA THR A 241 -29.18 -2.58 18.00
C THR A 241 -28.47 -2.32 16.67
N LYS A 242 -28.91 -1.31 15.91
CA LYS A 242 -28.27 -0.86 14.66
C LYS A 242 -26.84 -0.36 14.90
N LEU A 243 -26.60 0.41 15.96
CA LEU A 243 -25.27 0.90 16.33
C LEU A 243 -24.32 -0.23 16.72
N LYS A 244 -24.78 -1.24 17.47
CA LYS A 244 -24.00 -2.46 17.78
C LYS A 244 -23.65 -3.24 16.50
N GLY A 245 -24.64 -3.52 15.66
CA GLY A 245 -24.41 -4.22 14.39
C GLY A 245 -23.51 -3.45 13.40
N LEU A 246 -23.43 -2.12 13.50
CA LEU A 246 -22.44 -1.32 12.78
C LEU A 246 -21.04 -1.43 13.42
N ALA A 247 -20.92 -1.35 14.74
CA ALA A 247 -19.65 -1.53 15.44
C ALA A 247 -19.04 -2.91 15.17
N GLU A 248 -19.84 -3.97 15.28
CA GLU A 248 -19.46 -5.35 14.92
C GLU A 248 -19.00 -5.45 13.45
N GLN A 249 -19.66 -4.75 12.51
CA GLN A 249 -19.22 -4.71 11.11
C GLN A 249 -17.89 -3.98 10.91
N TYR A 250 -17.59 -2.94 11.71
CA TYR A 250 -16.29 -2.26 11.66
C TYR A 250 -15.18 -3.12 12.27
N GLU A 251 -15.43 -3.77 13.41
CA GLU A 251 -14.51 -4.72 14.06
C GLU A 251 -14.15 -5.88 13.12
N ASN A 252 -15.16 -6.53 12.50
CA ASN A 252 -14.93 -7.59 11.51
C ASN A 252 -14.14 -7.11 10.27
N ARG A 253 -14.33 -5.85 9.83
CA ARG A 253 -13.55 -5.26 8.73
C ARG A 253 -12.11 -4.96 9.13
N GLU A 254 -11.90 -4.48 10.36
CA GLU A 254 -10.58 -4.21 10.91
C GLU A 254 -9.79 -5.52 11.06
N ASP A 255 -10.40 -6.58 11.58
CA ASP A 255 -9.77 -7.89 11.71
C ASP A 255 -9.49 -8.54 10.36
N HIS A 256 -10.37 -8.39 9.35
CA HIS A 256 -10.06 -8.79 7.99
C HIS A 256 -8.86 -8.01 7.40
N ALA A 257 -8.76 -6.71 7.68
CA ALA A 257 -7.61 -5.90 7.28
C ALA A 257 -6.32 -6.33 7.98
N LYS A 258 -6.35 -6.62 9.29
CA LYS A 258 -5.21 -7.20 10.05
C LYS A 258 -4.75 -8.52 9.44
N GLN A 259 -5.68 -9.41 9.10
CA GLN A 259 -5.37 -10.69 8.43
C GLN A 259 -4.73 -10.48 7.05
N LEU A 260 -5.25 -9.53 6.25
CA LEU A 260 -4.69 -9.21 4.94
C LEU A 260 -3.27 -8.62 5.03
N VAL A 261 -3.01 -7.74 6.01
CA VAL A 261 -1.67 -7.21 6.29
C VAL A 261 -0.73 -8.33 6.73
N ALA A 262 -1.14 -9.19 7.67
CA ALA A 262 -0.33 -10.34 8.11
C ALA A 262 0.00 -11.32 6.96
N ALA A 263 -0.94 -11.55 6.05
CA ALA A 263 -0.70 -12.34 4.84
C ALA A 263 0.32 -11.67 3.90
N LYS A 264 0.25 -10.34 3.73
CA LYS A 264 1.21 -9.58 2.92
C LYS A 264 2.60 -9.51 3.54
N ASP A 265 2.71 -9.40 4.86
CA ASP A 265 3.96 -9.51 5.60
C ASP A 265 4.66 -10.86 5.37
N ILE A 266 3.89 -11.96 5.33
CA ILE A 266 4.41 -13.30 5.05
C ILE A 266 4.87 -13.40 3.58
N GLU A 267 4.12 -12.81 2.64
CA GLU A 267 4.48 -12.77 1.23
C GLU A 267 5.77 -11.96 0.99
N VAL A 268 5.93 -10.79 1.64
CA VAL A 268 7.16 -9.98 1.59
C VAL A 268 8.36 -10.78 2.12
N LYS A 269 8.25 -11.36 3.33
CA LYS A 269 9.31 -12.19 3.94
C LYS A 269 9.70 -13.38 3.05
N LEU A 270 8.75 -13.94 2.30
CA LEU A 270 8.99 -15.02 1.35
C LEU A 270 9.73 -14.54 0.09
N TYR A 271 9.46 -13.34 -0.41
CA TYR A 271 10.25 -12.74 -1.51
C TYR A 271 11.65 -12.32 -1.05
N ASP A 272 11.80 -11.74 0.14
CA ASP A 272 13.09 -11.40 0.73
C ASP A 272 13.98 -12.65 0.88
N ALA A 273 13.44 -13.74 1.43
CA ALA A 273 14.15 -15.00 1.57
C ALA A 273 14.57 -15.59 0.21
N LYS A 274 13.72 -15.49 -0.83
CA LYS A 274 14.06 -15.90 -2.20
C LYS A 274 15.17 -15.01 -2.79
N MET A 275 15.11 -13.70 -2.60
CA MET A 275 16.11 -12.75 -3.08
C MET A 275 17.48 -13.00 -2.41
N GLN A 276 17.50 -13.16 -1.09
CA GLN A 276 18.72 -13.52 -0.35
C GLN A 276 19.29 -14.87 -0.79
N SER A 277 18.44 -15.87 -1.03
CA SER A 277 18.87 -17.17 -1.54
C SER A 277 19.52 -17.06 -2.93
N ALA A 278 18.90 -16.32 -3.85
CA ALA A 278 19.45 -16.07 -5.19
C ALA A 278 20.76 -15.25 -5.14
N GLN A 279 20.85 -14.26 -4.26
CA GLN A 279 22.06 -13.45 -4.05
C GLN A 279 23.22 -14.31 -3.50
N LEU A 280 22.95 -15.20 -2.55
CA LEU A 280 23.94 -16.16 -2.03
C LEU A 280 24.38 -17.20 -3.09
N GLN A 281 23.46 -17.64 -3.97
CA GLN A 281 23.81 -18.50 -5.10
C GLN A 281 24.71 -17.76 -6.10
N LEU A 282 24.36 -16.52 -6.47
CA LEU A 282 25.17 -15.69 -7.35
C LEU A 282 26.56 -15.44 -6.76
N GLN A 283 26.66 -15.09 -5.47
CA GLN A 283 27.93 -14.91 -4.77
C GLN A 283 28.81 -16.17 -4.87
N LYS A 284 28.27 -17.35 -4.53
CA LYS A 284 28.99 -18.63 -4.66
C LYS A 284 29.52 -18.88 -6.07
N VAL A 285 28.66 -18.73 -7.09
CA VAL A 285 29.06 -18.89 -8.50
C VAL A 285 30.13 -17.88 -8.91
N THR A 286 30.06 -16.63 -8.44
CA THR A 286 31.11 -15.64 -8.72
C THR A 286 32.44 -15.95 -8.02
N GLU A 287 32.42 -16.44 -6.78
CA GLU A 287 33.64 -16.88 -6.10
C GLU A 287 34.24 -18.15 -6.74
N GLU A 288 33.41 -19.13 -7.11
CA GLU A 288 33.83 -20.36 -7.78
C GLU A 288 34.45 -20.04 -9.15
N LYS A 289 33.81 -19.13 -9.93
CA LYS A 289 34.40 -18.61 -11.16
C LYS A 289 35.74 -17.94 -10.89
N LEU A 290 35.84 -17.03 -9.92
CA LEU A 290 37.07 -16.29 -9.61
C LEU A 290 38.20 -17.23 -9.15
N ARG A 291 37.89 -18.26 -8.34
CA ARG A 291 38.84 -19.32 -7.95
C ARG A 291 39.31 -20.12 -9.17
N ALA A 292 38.41 -20.49 -10.07
CA ALA A 292 38.77 -21.22 -11.30
C ALA A 292 39.62 -20.37 -12.26
N GLU A 293 39.28 -19.09 -12.44
CA GLU A 293 39.98 -18.12 -13.28
C GLU A 293 41.41 -17.89 -12.74
N HIS A 294 41.57 -17.67 -11.43
CA HIS A 294 42.87 -17.57 -10.77
C HIS A 294 43.69 -18.88 -10.90
N ALA A 295 43.07 -20.04 -10.68
CA ALA A 295 43.74 -21.34 -10.81
C ALA A 295 44.19 -21.64 -12.25
N LEU A 296 43.46 -21.15 -13.26
CA LEU A 296 43.85 -21.26 -14.67
C LEU A 296 45.00 -20.30 -14.99
N LEU A 297 44.95 -19.06 -14.49
CA LEU A 297 46.01 -18.05 -14.67
C LEU A 297 47.35 -18.51 -14.06
N VAL A 298 47.35 -19.07 -12.84
CA VAL A 298 48.55 -19.67 -12.24
C VAL A 298 49.09 -20.82 -13.09
N LYS A 299 48.23 -21.74 -13.54
CA LYS A 299 48.65 -22.84 -14.43
C LYS A 299 49.23 -22.36 -15.75
N LEU A 300 48.76 -21.23 -16.29
CA LEU A 300 49.29 -20.64 -17.52
C LEU A 300 50.68 -20.02 -17.27
N GLN A 301 50.87 -19.30 -16.15
CA GLN A 301 52.18 -18.80 -15.72
C GLN A 301 53.20 -19.93 -15.50
N GLU A 302 52.79 -21.07 -14.91
CA GLU A 302 53.64 -22.27 -14.81
C GLU A 302 54.07 -22.80 -16.18
N ARG A 303 53.14 -22.87 -17.16
CA ARG A 303 53.49 -23.32 -18.53
C ARG A 303 54.45 -22.34 -19.19
N ASP A 304 54.23 -21.03 -19.04
CA ASP A 304 55.12 -20.00 -19.59
C ASP A 304 56.54 -20.10 -19.02
N VAL A 305 56.71 -20.44 -17.74
CA VAL A 305 58.02 -20.70 -17.14
C VAL A 305 58.64 -21.96 -17.75
N GLN A 306 57.92 -23.07 -17.80
CA GLN A 306 58.41 -24.33 -18.38
C GLN A 306 58.79 -24.21 -19.86
N VAL A 307 58.05 -23.42 -20.64
CA VAL A 307 58.38 -23.14 -22.05
C VAL A 307 59.66 -22.30 -22.17
N LYS A 308 59.88 -21.32 -21.29
CA LYS A 308 61.12 -20.52 -21.25
C LYS A 308 62.33 -21.37 -20.83
N GLU A 309 62.17 -22.25 -19.84
CA GLU A 309 63.20 -23.20 -19.40
C GLU A 309 63.56 -24.19 -20.52
N ALA A 310 62.56 -24.77 -21.19
CA ALA A 310 62.76 -25.66 -22.33
C ALA A 310 63.45 -24.94 -23.51
N LEU A 311 63.05 -23.70 -23.84
CA LEU A 311 63.69 -22.89 -24.88
C LEU A 311 65.15 -22.59 -24.53
N ALA A 312 65.45 -22.21 -23.28
CA ALA A 312 66.81 -21.94 -22.83
C ALA A 312 67.70 -23.20 -22.88
N SER A 313 67.13 -24.38 -22.55
CA SER A 313 67.80 -25.67 -22.71
C SER A 313 68.05 -26.01 -24.18
N GLU A 314 67.07 -25.79 -25.06
CA GLU A 314 67.19 -26.02 -26.51
C GLU A 314 68.27 -25.14 -27.14
N MET A 315 68.29 -23.84 -26.79
CA MET A 315 69.35 -22.91 -27.17
C MET A 315 70.73 -23.37 -26.66
N ALA A 316 70.85 -23.77 -25.39
CA ALA A 316 72.12 -24.28 -24.83
C ALA A 316 72.62 -25.54 -25.56
N MET A 317 71.71 -26.43 -25.97
CA MET A 317 72.04 -27.62 -26.77
C MET A 317 72.45 -27.25 -28.20
N ARG A 318 71.79 -26.29 -28.87
CA ARG A 318 72.25 -25.75 -30.17
C ARG A 318 73.63 -25.12 -30.08
N ASP A 319 73.88 -24.37 -29.01
CA ASP A 319 75.18 -23.80 -28.69
C ASP A 319 76.25 -24.88 -28.55
N GLN A 320 75.93 -25.98 -27.84
CA GLN A 320 76.84 -27.11 -27.66
C GLN A 320 77.11 -27.85 -28.98
N ILE A 321 76.07 -28.10 -29.80
CA ILE A 321 76.22 -28.67 -31.16
C ILE A 321 77.10 -27.78 -32.02
N THR A 322 76.89 -26.46 -32.00
CA THR A 322 77.69 -25.48 -32.75
C THR A 322 79.15 -25.47 -32.30
N LYS A 323 79.40 -25.52 -30.99
CA LYS A 323 80.75 -25.63 -30.39
C LYS A 323 81.45 -26.94 -30.76
N TYR A 324 80.73 -28.06 -30.89
CA TYR A 324 81.32 -29.31 -31.38
C TYR A 324 81.53 -29.31 -32.90
N SER A 325 80.61 -28.77 -33.69
CA SER A 325 80.78 -28.62 -35.15
C SER A 325 82.05 -27.82 -35.47
N ALA A 326 82.23 -26.65 -34.82
CA ALA A 326 83.43 -25.82 -35.01
C ALA A 326 84.72 -26.56 -34.64
N LYS A 327 84.70 -27.43 -33.61
CA LYS A 327 85.84 -28.30 -33.24
C LYS A 327 86.08 -29.42 -34.26
N TYR A 328 85.03 -30.02 -34.82
CA TYR A 328 85.18 -30.97 -35.92
C TYR A 328 85.73 -30.29 -37.18
N ASP A 329 85.28 -29.08 -37.51
CA ASP A 329 85.82 -28.28 -38.61
C ASP A 329 87.31 -27.91 -38.39
N GLU A 330 87.69 -27.57 -37.15
CA GLU A 330 89.08 -27.31 -36.77
C GLU A 330 89.95 -28.57 -36.86
N LEU A 331 89.47 -29.71 -36.36
CA LEU A 331 90.14 -31.00 -36.51
C LEU A 331 90.28 -31.43 -37.98
N HIS A 332 89.25 -31.21 -38.81
CA HIS A 332 89.32 -31.47 -40.25
C HIS A 332 90.30 -30.54 -40.97
N LYS A 333 90.36 -29.25 -40.62
CA LYS A 333 91.37 -28.30 -41.14
C LYS A 333 92.79 -28.69 -40.72
N SER A 334 92.97 -29.05 -39.46
CA SER A 334 94.25 -29.52 -38.92
C SER A 334 94.70 -30.82 -39.59
N LEU A 335 93.80 -31.79 -39.78
CA LEU A 335 94.09 -33.04 -40.49
C LEU A 335 94.36 -32.82 -41.99
N ALA A 336 93.64 -31.92 -42.65
CA ALA A 336 93.90 -31.55 -44.04
C ALA A 336 95.28 -30.89 -44.21
N SER A 337 95.64 -29.96 -43.31
CA SER A 337 96.97 -29.34 -43.28
C SER A 337 98.07 -30.37 -42.94
N SER A 338 97.80 -31.30 -42.03
CA SER A 338 98.69 -32.41 -41.74
C SER A 338 98.90 -33.31 -42.96
N ASN A 339 97.85 -33.64 -43.71
CA ASN A 339 97.98 -34.38 -44.97
C ASN A 339 98.77 -33.59 -46.02
N GLU A 340 98.54 -32.29 -46.16
CA GLU A 340 99.32 -31.43 -47.07
C GLU A 340 100.82 -31.43 -46.72
N THR A 341 101.15 -31.36 -45.42
CA THR A 341 102.55 -31.47 -44.97
C THR A 341 103.12 -32.88 -45.16
N PHE A 342 102.35 -33.95 -44.97
CA PHE A 342 102.80 -35.31 -45.33
C PHE A 342 103.06 -35.44 -46.84
N ASP A 343 102.18 -34.94 -47.70
CA ASP A 343 102.39 -34.92 -49.15
C ASP A 343 103.56 -34.00 -49.54
N ARG A 344 103.84 -32.94 -48.78
CA ARG A 344 105.04 -32.09 -48.95
C ARG A 344 106.31 -32.86 -48.60
N PHE A 345 106.37 -33.49 -47.43
CA PHE A 345 107.51 -34.32 -47.02
C PHE A 345 107.71 -35.51 -47.98
N LYS A 346 106.64 -36.13 -48.46
CA LYS A 346 106.71 -37.19 -49.49
C LYS A 346 107.37 -36.68 -50.77
N ARG A 347 106.92 -35.54 -51.32
CA ARG A 347 107.53 -34.88 -52.50
C ARG A 347 108.99 -34.48 -52.25
N GLU A 348 109.32 -34.01 -51.04
CA GLU A 348 110.69 -33.65 -50.67
C GLU A 348 111.59 -34.89 -50.53
N ILE A 349 111.10 -36.00 -49.99
CA ILE A 349 111.78 -37.30 -49.93
C ILE A 349 111.98 -37.87 -51.34
N GLU A 350 110.97 -37.83 -52.20
CA GLU A 350 111.06 -38.26 -53.61
C GLU A 350 112.09 -37.42 -54.37
N LYS A 351 112.09 -36.09 -54.20
CA LYS A 351 113.09 -35.17 -54.78
C LYS A 351 114.50 -35.41 -54.22
N MET A 352 114.62 -35.64 -52.91
CA MET A 352 115.89 -35.97 -52.25
C MET A 352 116.44 -37.31 -52.74
N ASN A 353 115.60 -38.32 -52.92
CA ASN A 353 115.99 -39.63 -53.45
C ASN A 353 116.40 -39.54 -54.94
N ALA A 354 115.67 -38.78 -55.77
CA ALA A 354 116.06 -38.49 -57.15
C ALA A 354 117.42 -37.76 -57.23
N ASN A 355 117.68 -36.83 -56.31
CA ASN A 355 118.97 -36.15 -56.16
C ASN A 355 120.08 -37.12 -55.69
N MET A 356 119.80 -38.00 -54.72
CA MET A 356 120.74 -39.04 -54.27
C MET A 356 121.18 -39.91 -55.46
N ILE A 357 120.22 -40.45 -56.21
CA ILE A 357 120.47 -41.29 -57.40
C ILE A 357 121.22 -40.50 -58.50
N LYS A 358 121.05 -39.17 -58.58
CA LYS A 358 121.83 -38.31 -59.49
C LYS A 358 123.28 -38.14 -59.01
N VAL A 359 123.49 -37.77 -57.74
CA VAL A 359 124.82 -37.59 -57.14
C VAL A 359 125.61 -38.90 -57.11
N GLU A 360 124.96 -40.05 -56.91
CA GLU A 360 125.59 -41.36 -57.07
C GLU A 360 126.03 -41.63 -58.51
N ARG A 361 125.19 -41.33 -59.51
CA ARG A 361 125.55 -41.48 -60.94
C ARG A 361 126.72 -40.57 -61.31
N GLU A 362 126.74 -39.34 -60.81
CA GLU A 362 127.83 -38.39 -61.03
C GLU A 362 129.11 -38.83 -60.31
N SER A 363 129.01 -39.35 -59.08
CA SER A 363 130.13 -39.93 -58.33
C SER A 363 130.72 -41.17 -58.99
N ARG A 364 129.87 -42.04 -59.58
CA ARG A 364 130.31 -43.20 -60.38
C ARG A 364 130.99 -42.75 -61.69
N LYS A 365 130.44 -41.75 -62.39
CA LYS A 365 131.08 -41.14 -63.57
C LYS A 365 132.45 -40.53 -63.24
N TRP A 366 132.57 -39.80 -62.14
CA TRP A 366 133.85 -39.22 -61.72
C TRP A 366 134.89 -40.26 -61.30
N ARG A 367 134.47 -41.34 -60.60
CA ARG A 367 135.36 -42.49 -60.35
C ARG A 367 135.82 -43.15 -61.65
N SER A 368 134.91 -43.45 -62.57
CA SER A 368 135.27 -44.01 -63.89
C SER A 368 136.30 -43.15 -64.63
N LYS A 369 136.08 -41.83 -64.69
CA LYS A 369 137.04 -40.88 -65.30
C LYS A 369 138.40 -40.87 -64.57
N PHE A 370 138.41 -40.96 -63.25
CA PHE A 370 139.64 -41.00 -62.45
C PHE A 370 140.41 -42.30 -62.68
N ASP A 371 139.74 -43.45 -62.67
CA ASP A 371 140.34 -44.76 -62.93
C ASP A 371 140.87 -44.86 -64.38
N GLU A 372 140.19 -44.22 -65.33
CA GLU A 372 140.56 -44.16 -66.75
C GLU A 372 141.75 -43.21 -67.00
N ALA A 373 141.78 -42.05 -66.32
CA ALA A 373 142.96 -41.17 -66.30
C ALA A 373 144.17 -41.84 -65.63
N ASN A 374 143.96 -42.58 -64.53
CA ASN A 374 145.01 -43.37 -63.87
C ASN A 374 145.55 -44.50 -64.77
N LYS A 375 144.69 -45.15 -65.57
CA LYS A 375 145.13 -46.12 -66.59
C LYS A 375 146.00 -45.47 -67.67
N MET A 376 145.61 -44.31 -68.19
CA MET A 376 146.44 -43.57 -69.16
C MET A 376 147.78 -43.13 -68.55
N LEU A 377 147.78 -42.65 -67.30
CA LEU A 377 148.99 -42.28 -66.57
C LEU A 377 149.92 -43.49 -66.38
N ALA A 378 149.39 -44.65 -66.00
CA ALA A 378 150.16 -45.89 -65.88
C ALA A 378 150.74 -46.34 -67.24
N GLY A 379 149.99 -46.15 -68.34
CA GLY A 379 150.46 -46.35 -69.70
C GLY A 379 151.68 -45.47 -70.02
N LEU A 380 151.55 -44.16 -69.85
CA LEU A 380 152.63 -43.18 -70.09
C LEU A 380 153.87 -43.45 -69.23
N VAL A 381 153.70 -43.89 -67.98
CA VAL A 381 154.82 -44.32 -67.11
C VAL A 381 155.54 -45.55 -67.67
N SER A 382 154.83 -46.50 -68.27
CA SER A 382 155.44 -47.66 -68.93
C SER A 382 156.16 -47.28 -70.24
N GLU A 383 155.60 -46.39 -71.04
CA GLU A 383 156.24 -45.87 -72.26
C GLU A 383 157.52 -45.09 -71.93
N LYS A 384 157.49 -44.23 -70.91
CA LYS A 384 158.68 -43.52 -70.43
C LYS A 384 159.77 -44.50 -69.99
N LYS A 385 159.42 -45.56 -69.23
CA LYS A 385 160.38 -46.58 -68.81
C LYS A 385 161.04 -47.30 -69.99
N ASN A 386 160.27 -47.61 -71.04
CA ASN A 386 160.81 -48.22 -72.26
C ASN A 386 161.80 -47.27 -72.99
N MET A 387 161.53 -45.96 -72.98
CA MET A 387 162.44 -44.96 -73.55
C MET A 387 163.71 -44.76 -72.69
N ASP A 388 163.58 -44.73 -71.36
CA ASP A 388 164.72 -44.68 -70.45
C ASP A 388 165.65 -45.92 -70.63
N GLU A 389 165.06 -47.11 -70.81
CA GLU A 389 165.81 -48.35 -71.10
C GLU A 389 166.48 -48.33 -72.48
N LEU A 390 165.84 -47.77 -73.51
CA LEU A 390 166.41 -47.62 -74.86
C LEU A 390 167.58 -46.63 -74.87
N LEU A 391 167.49 -45.51 -74.13
CA LEU A 391 168.58 -44.56 -73.95
C LEU A 391 169.79 -45.21 -73.26
N ALA A 392 169.57 -45.91 -72.14
CA ALA A 392 170.62 -46.66 -71.45
C ALA A 392 171.26 -47.77 -72.31
N GLN A 393 170.56 -48.26 -73.34
CA GLN A 393 171.13 -49.17 -74.35
C GLN A 393 172.01 -48.43 -75.37
N LYS A 394 171.71 -47.17 -75.71
CA LYS A 394 172.50 -46.33 -76.62
C LYS A 394 173.77 -45.80 -75.97
N ASP A 395 173.74 -45.40 -74.70
CA ASP A 395 174.92 -44.93 -73.97
C ASP A 395 176.03 -45.99 -73.91
N ARG A 396 175.66 -47.27 -73.71
CA ARG A 396 176.59 -48.41 -73.77
C ARG A 396 177.22 -48.61 -75.16
N GLN A 397 176.52 -48.23 -76.24
CA GLN A 397 177.07 -48.28 -77.60
C GLN A 397 178.10 -47.15 -77.82
N LEU A 398 177.83 -45.95 -77.29
CA LEU A 398 178.77 -44.82 -77.32
C LEU A 398 180.03 -45.09 -76.48
N GLU A 399 179.90 -45.66 -75.28
CA GLU A 399 181.03 -45.93 -74.39
C GLU A 399 182.05 -46.91 -75.01
N ASN A 400 181.56 -47.94 -75.73
CA ASN A 400 182.43 -48.89 -76.43
C ASN A 400 183.15 -48.26 -77.64
N LEU A 401 182.48 -47.37 -78.39
CA LEU A 401 183.11 -46.61 -79.48
C LEU A 401 184.21 -45.67 -78.95
N GLN A 402 183.96 -44.99 -77.83
CA GLN A 402 184.97 -44.12 -77.20
C GLN A 402 186.22 -44.88 -76.74
N LYS A 403 186.07 -46.12 -76.25
CA LYS A 403 187.20 -46.99 -75.87
C LYS A 403 188.04 -47.40 -77.08
N LEU A 404 187.41 -47.69 -78.22
CA LEU A 404 188.09 -48.07 -79.47
C LEU A 404 188.88 -46.91 -80.09
N CYS A 405 188.36 -45.68 -80.02
CA CYS A 405 189.08 -44.52 -80.56
C CYS A 405 190.37 -44.19 -79.77
N ARG A 406 190.38 -44.37 -78.43
CA ARG A 406 191.56 -44.05 -77.61
C ARG A 406 192.75 -44.96 -77.90
N THR A 407 192.53 -46.27 -78.01
CA THR A 407 193.60 -47.25 -78.28
C THR A 407 194.23 -47.09 -79.68
N LEU A 408 193.44 -46.67 -80.68
CA LEU A 408 193.97 -46.32 -82.01
C LEU A 408 194.77 -45.01 -82.00
N GLN A 409 194.42 -44.05 -81.14
CA GLN A 409 195.12 -42.78 -81.01
C GLN A 409 196.56 -42.98 -80.47
N GLU A 410 196.71 -43.84 -79.45
CA GLU A 410 197.98 -44.08 -78.75
C GLU A 410 199.05 -44.73 -79.66
N GLN A 411 198.66 -45.71 -80.48
CA GLN A 411 199.57 -46.37 -81.43
C GLN A 411 200.15 -45.40 -82.47
N ARG A 412 199.39 -44.37 -82.87
CA ARG A 412 199.82 -43.36 -83.85
C ARG A 412 200.92 -42.45 -83.31
N VAL A 413 200.93 -42.16 -82.01
CA VAL A 413 201.93 -41.27 -81.38
C VAL A 413 203.29 -41.98 -81.28
N SER A 414 203.30 -43.25 -80.88
CA SER A 414 204.53 -44.03 -80.69
C SER A 414 205.38 -44.14 -81.97
N LEU A 415 204.75 -44.40 -83.12
CA LEU A 415 205.46 -44.58 -84.40
C LEU A 415 206.09 -43.29 -84.95
N LEU A 416 205.55 -42.11 -84.62
CA LEU A 416 206.09 -40.83 -85.10
C LEU A 416 207.43 -40.45 -84.43
N GLN A 417 207.75 -41.04 -83.29
CA GLN A 417 208.95 -40.69 -82.51
C GLN A 417 210.24 -41.38 -83.01
N GLN A 418 210.14 -42.34 -83.94
CA GLN A 418 211.29 -43.09 -84.47
C GLN A 418 211.87 -42.56 -85.79
N LEU A 419 211.22 -41.59 -86.46
CA LEU A 419 211.49 -41.28 -87.89
C LEU A 419 212.14 -39.92 -88.19
N LYS A 420 212.73 -39.22 -87.20
CA LYS A 420 213.41 -37.92 -87.40
C LYS A 420 214.83 -37.87 -86.82
N GLN A 421 215.74 -38.64 -87.43
CA GLN A 421 217.20 -38.56 -87.19
C GLN A 421 218.01 -38.03 -88.40
N SER A 422 217.33 -37.47 -89.40
CA SER A 422 217.96 -36.71 -90.50
C SER A 422 217.14 -35.45 -90.82
N ALA A 423 217.80 -34.43 -91.38
CA ALA A 423 217.35 -33.04 -91.51
C ALA A 423 217.38 -32.60 -93.01
N PRO A 424 216.95 -31.37 -93.42
CA PRO A 424 216.58 -30.20 -92.60
C PRO A 424 215.31 -29.43 -93.07
N GLU A 425 215.10 -28.23 -92.47
CA GLU A 425 214.23 -27.12 -92.90
C GLU A 425 212.69 -27.35 -92.98
N GLY A 426 211.91 -26.26 -93.08
CA GLY A 426 210.45 -26.29 -93.33
C GLY A 426 209.58 -25.46 -92.36
N ASP A 427 209.15 -24.28 -92.79
CA ASP A 427 208.41 -23.23 -92.06
C ASP A 427 206.88 -23.26 -92.34
N LYS A 428 206.03 -22.88 -91.34
CA LYS A 428 204.58 -22.49 -91.44
C LYS A 428 203.56 -23.52 -92.03
N SER A 429 202.23 -23.32 -92.01
CA SER A 429 201.24 -22.66 -91.10
C SER A 429 199.78 -22.88 -91.62
N LEU A 430 198.77 -22.31 -90.94
CA LEU A 430 197.37 -22.02 -91.37
C LEU A 430 196.33 -23.17 -91.43
N GLU A 431 195.00 -22.93 -91.35
CA GLU A 431 194.18 -22.05 -90.47
C GLU A 431 192.65 -22.32 -90.66
N SER A 432 191.78 -21.62 -89.91
CA SER A 432 190.32 -21.37 -90.15
C SER A 432 189.33 -22.55 -89.94
N SER A 433 188.01 -22.40 -89.69
CA SER A 433 187.14 -21.45 -88.92
C SER A 433 185.69 -22.06 -88.84
N ALA A 434 184.54 -21.49 -88.43
CA ALA A 434 184.11 -20.17 -87.90
C ALA A 434 182.68 -20.26 -87.26
N GLN A 435 182.38 -19.38 -86.28
CA GLN A 435 181.07 -18.72 -85.99
C GLN A 435 179.79 -19.57 -85.62
N SER A 436 178.60 -19.00 -85.32
CA SER A 436 178.16 -17.93 -84.36
C SER A 436 176.61 -17.70 -84.45
N LEU A 437 176.02 -16.80 -83.62
CA LEU A 437 174.68 -16.12 -83.74
C LEU A 437 173.38 -16.97 -83.51
N GLU A 438 172.17 -16.45 -83.20
CA GLU A 438 171.71 -15.23 -82.46
C GLU A 438 170.23 -15.39 -81.93
N SER A 439 169.25 -14.51 -82.21
CA SER A 439 168.08 -14.24 -81.31
C SER A 439 166.62 -14.33 -81.88
N SER A 440 165.64 -13.98 -81.02
CA SER A 440 164.13 -14.02 -81.07
C SER A 440 163.46 -13.13 -82.18
N PRO A 441 162.11 -12.84 -82.26
CA PRO A 441 160.88 -13.26 -81.51
C PRO A 441 159.56 -13.44 -82.36
N LYS A 442 158.36 -13.43 -81.71
CA LYS A 442 156.98 -13.00 -82.15
C LYS A 442 155.80 -14.02 -82.16
N SER A 443 154.57 -13.51 -82.40
CA SER A 443 153.29 -13.89 -81.76
C SER A 443 152.04 -13.74 -82.66
N LEU A 444 150.93 -14.45 -82.35
CA LEU A 444 149.48 -14.20 -82.58
C LEU A 444 148.71 -15.35 -81.83
N GLU A 445 147.51 -15.30 -81.20
CA GLU A 445 146.42 -14.32 -80.96
C GLU A 445 145.10 -14.54 -81.73
N THR A 446 143.94 -14.21 -81.12
CA THR A 446 142.52 -14.43 -81.53
C THR A 446 142.02 -15.90 -81.48
N ASN A 447 140.74 -16.26 -81.27
CA ASN A 447 139.48 -15.63 -80.80
C ASN A 447 138.48 -16.78 -80.45
N ALA A 448 137.29 -16.63 -79.84
CA ALA A 448 136.69 -15.69 -78.86
C ALA A 448 135.24 -16.17 -78.55
N ASN A 449 134.58 -15.58 -77.53
CA ASN A 449 133.11 -15.51 -77.35
C ASN A 449 132.33 -16.83 -77.02
N ASN A 450 131.22 -16.84 -76.24
CA ASN A 450 130.62 -15.79 -75.40
C ASN A 450 129.59 -16.29 -74.34
N THR A 451 129.24 -15.38 -73.41
CA THR A 451 127.96 -15.11 -72.68
C THR A 451 126.73 -16.04 -72.80
N ALA A 452 125.77 -16.11 -71.85
CA ALA A 452 125.64 -15.66 -70.44
C ALA A 452 124.25 -16.13 -69.90
N GLU A 453 123.79 -15.59 -68.76
CA GLU A 453 122.38 -15.48 -68.31
C GLU A 453 121.63 -16.78 -67.91
N ASP A 454 120.58 -16.78 -67.06
CA ASP A 454 120.24 -15.94 -65.89
C ASP A 454 119.11 -16.65 -65.07
N LEU A 455 118.58 -15.98 -64.04
CA LEU A 455 117.23 -16.06 -63.49
C LEU A 455 116.80 -17.25 -62.59
N VAL A 456 116.68 -16.86 -61.32
CA VAL A 456 115.69 -17.26 -60.32
C VAL A 456 114.32 -17.66 -60.90
N HIS A 457 113.79 -18.82 -60.49
CA HIS A 457 112.51 -18.87 -59.77
C HIS A 457 112.30 -20.09 -58.86
#